data_AF-A0A7V8X0U7-F1
#
_entry.id   AF-A0A7V8X0U7-F1
#
_cell.length_a   1.000
_cell.length_b   1.000
_cell.length_c   1.000
_cell.angle_alpha   90.00
_cell.angle_beta   90.00
_cell.angle_gamma   90.00
#
_symmetry.space_group_name_H-M   'P 1'
#
loop_
_entity.id
_entity.type
_entity.pdbx_description
1 polymer ?
#
loop_
_entity_poly.entity_id
_entity_poly.type
_entity_poly.pdbx_seq_one_letter_code
_entity_poly.pdbx_strand_id
1 'polypeptide(L)' 'AHARYAAERDAALPDGWSGPRPTGGVAGTRVGVKCLHAHYAWHLAGGDDPVGRWVEAHLGEVRP' A
#
# COMPACT_ATOMS: atom_id res chain seq x y z
N ALA A 1 -4.20 5.89 3.53
CA ALA A 1 -3.48 4.91 2.70
C ALA A 1 -2.53 5.51 1.66
N HIS A 2 -2.97 5.76 0.42
CA HIS A 2 -2.05 5.96 -0.73
C HIS A 2 -1.00 7.06 -0.58
N ALA A 3 -1.39 8.26 -0.15
CA ALA A 3 -0.46 9.38 0.02
C ALA A 3 0.61 9.07 1.09
N ARG A 4 0.20 8.42 2.18
CA ARG A 4 1.11 8.02 3.26
C ARG A 4 2.09 6.95 2.80
N TYR A 5 1.60 5.90 2.14
CA TYR A 5 2.46 4.86 1.56
C TYR A 5 3.49 5.47 0.58
N ALA A 6 3.05 6.41 -0.26
CA ALA A 6 3.94 7.10 -1.18
C ALA A 6 5.02 7.90 -0.45
N ALA A 7 4.63 8.67 0.58
CA ALA A 7 5.58 9.45 1.37
C ALA A 7 6.59 8.58 2.13
N GLU A 8 6.14 7.49 2.77
CA GLU A 8 7.02 6.56 3.48
C GLU A 8 8.01 5.87 2.53
N ARG A 9 7.54 5.43 1.35
CA ARG A 9 8.41 4.88 0.30
C ARG A 9 9.42 5.90 -0.19
N ASP A 10 8.99 7.13 -0.46
CA ASP A 10 9.87 8.18 -0.98
C ASP A 10 10.93 8.57 0.06
N ALA A 11 10.58 8.55 1.34
CA ALA A 11 11.51 8.76 2.46
C ALA A 11 12.53 7.62 2.63
N ALA A 12 12.28 6.42 2.08
CA ALA A 12 13.21 5.32 2.10
C ALA A 12 14.29 5.41 0.99
N LEU A 13 14.20 6.38 0.08
CA LEU A 13 15.24 6.61 -0.91
C LEU A 13 16.48 7.25 -0.26
N PRO A 14 17.70 6.83 -0.63
CA PRO A 14 18.93 7.46 -0.14
C PRO A 14 19.02 8.95 -0.53
N ASP A 15 19.72 9.72 0.30
CA ASP A 15 20.05 11.11 -0.03
C ASP A 15 20.82 11.18 -1.37
N GLY A 16 20.47 12.17 -2.20
CA GLY A 16 21.10 12.35 -3.52
C GLY A 16 20.66 11.34 -4.59
N TRP A 17 19.63 10.52 -4.35
CA TRP A 17 19.13 9.55 -5.33
C TRP A 17 18.75 10.21 -6.68
N SER A 18 19.48 9.85 -7.73
CA SER A 18 19.31 10.31 -9.11
C SER A 18 18.70 9.27 -10.06
N GLY A 19 18.39 8.08 -9.55
CA GLY A 19 17.78 6.99 -10.32
C GLY A 19 16.26 7.13 -10.48
N PRO A 20 15.61 6.14 -11.12
CA PRO A 20 14.16 6.09 -11.23
C PRO A 20 13.48 6.18 -9.86
N ARG A 21 12.39 6.93 -9.78
CA ARG A 21 11.55 7.02 -8.58
C ARG A 21 10.25 6.26 -8.79
N PRO A 22 9.88 5.30 -7.90
CA PRO A 22 8.58 4.68 -7.96
C PRO A 22 7.49 5.73 -7.77
N THR A 23 6.34 5.56 -8.44
CA THR A 23 5.23 6.51 -8.38
C THR A 23 3.92 5.81 -8.01
N GLY A 24 2.92 6.61 -7.60
CA GLY A 24 1.62 6.11 -7.16
C GLY A 24 1.57 5.78 -5.66
N GLY A 25 0.42 5.31 -5.21
CA GLY A 25 0.19 4.84 -3.84
C GLY A 25 0.51 3.35 -3.66
N VAL A 26 -0.13 2.73 -2.68
CA VAL A 26 -0.12 1.27 -2.48
C VAL A 26 -0.36 0.53 -3.80
N ALA A 27 0.44 -0.51 -4.07
CA ALA A 27 0.45 -1.29 -5.32
C ALA A 27 0.84 -0.51 -6.61
N GLY A 28 1.33 0.72 -6.47
CA GLY A 28 1.65 1.61 -7.60
C GLY A 28 0.42 2.21 -8.29
N THR A 29 -0.74 2.24 -7.62
CA THR A 29 -1.97 2.81 -8.19
C THR A 29 -1.89 4.34 -8.28
N ARG A 30 -2.47 4.91 -9.34
CA ARG A 30 -2.67 6.36 -9.46
C ARG A 30 -3.97 6.82 -8.81
N VAL A 31 -5.03 6.03 -8.93
CA VAL A 31 -6.37 6.29 -8.40
C VAL A 31 -7.03 4.95 -8.05
N GLY A 32 -7.74 4.90 -6.93
CA GLY A 32 -8.51 3.73 -6.51
C GLY A 32 -7.65 2.53 -6.09
N VAL A 33 -8.32 1.42 -5.83
CA VAL A 33 -7.71 0.16 -5.34
C VAL A 33 -7.28 -0.69 -6.54
N LYS A 34 -6.00 -1.06 -6.59
CA LYS A 34 -5.45 -1.95 -7.64
C LYS A 34 -5.36 -3.39 -7.18
N CYS A 35 -4.60 -3.66 -6.11
CA CYS A 35 -4.32 -5.02 -5.66
C CYS A 35 -4.55 -5.14 -4.16
N LEU A 36 -5.55 -5.93 -3.75
CA LEU A 36 -5.89 -6.15 -2.34
C LEU A 36 -4.72 -6.72 -1.53
N HIS A 37 -3.94 -7.65 -2.09
CA HIS A 37 -2.79 -8.23 -1.39
C HIS A 37 -1.72 -7.21 -1.00
N ALA A 38 -1.54 -6.14 -1.79
CA ALA A 38 -0.57 -5.09 -1.49
C ALA A 38 -1.05 -4.17 -0.35
N HIS A 39 -2.35 -3.88 -0.32
CA HIS A 39 -3.00 -3.19 0.79
C HIS A 39 -2.92 -4.00 2.09
N TYR A 40 -3.17 -5.31 2.00
CA TYR A 40 -3.04 -6.20 3.14
C TYR A 40 -1.59 -6.28 3.64
N ALA A 41 -0.61 -6.40 2.74
CA ALA A 41 0.80 -6.42 3.12
C ALA A 41 1.25 -5.14 3.85
N TRP A 42 0.82 -3.95 3.39
CA TRP A 42 1.20 -2.71 4.06
C TRP A 42 0.49 -2.53 5.41
N HIS A 43 -0.78 -2.97 5.54
CA HIS A 43 -1.46 -3.04 6.84
C HIS A 43 -0.69 -3.93 7.83
N LEU A 44 -0.29 -5.13 7.41
CA LEU A 44 0.51 -6.05 8.24
C LEU A 44 1.89 -5.48 8.60
N ALA A 45 2.45 -4.60 7.75
CA ALA A 45 3.68 -3.88 8.04
C ALA A 45 3.49 -2.70 9.03
N GLY A 46 2.28 -2.50 9.57
CA GLY A 46 1.93 -1.43 10.50
C GLY A 46 1.42 -0.14 9.85
N GLY A 47 1.19 -0.15 8.53
CA GLY A 47 0.63 0.98 7.79
C GLY A 47 -0.85 1.22 8.10
N ASP A 48 -1.26 2.49 8.20
CA ASP A 48 -2.68 2.85 8.31
C ASP A 48 -3.39 2.72 6.94
N ASP A 49 -3.75 1.48 6.62
CA ASP A 49 -4.46 1.09 5.41
C ASP A 49 -5.88 0.57 5.69
N PRO A 50 -6.93 1.38 5.46
CA PRO A 50 -8.31 0.92 5.63
C PRO A 50 -8.69 -0.24 4.69
N VAL A 51 -8.08 -0.35 3.50
CA VAL A 51 -8.34 -1.47 2.58
C VAL A 51 -7.65 -2.73 3.13
N GLY A 52 -6.45 -2.59 3.68
CA GLY A 52 -5.75 -3.71 4.33
C GLY A 52 -6.52 -4.24 5.54
N ARG A 53 -7.05 -3.36 6.41
CA ARG A 53 -7.98 -3.75 7.49
C ARG A 53 -9.23 -4.43 6.98
N TRP A 54 -9.81 -3.93 5.88
CA TRP A 54 -10.97 -4.55 5.27
C TRP A 54 -10.64 -5.96 4.78
N VAL A 55 -9.50 -6.16 4.11
CA VAL A 55 -9.05 -7.49 3.67
C VAL A 55 -8.90 -8.42 4.86
N GLU A 56 -8.22 -8.00 5.93
CA GLU A 56 -8.07 -8.80 7.15
C GLU A 56 -9.40 -9.27 7.72
N ALA A 57 -10.40 -8.38 7.78
CA ALA A 57 -11.71 -8.70 8.33
C ALA A 57 -12.52 -9.72 7.51
N HIS A 58 -12.29 -9.81 6.19
CA HIS A 58 -13.06 -10.66 5.28
C HIS A 58 -12.25 -11.86 4.75
N LEU A 59 -10.99 -11.98 5.17
CA LEU A 59 -10.13 -13.06 4.71
C LEU A 59 -10.63 -14.39 5.31
N GLY A 60 -10.98 -15.33 4.44
CA GLY A 60 -11.51 -16.63 4.86
C GLY A 60 -13.04 -16.70 4.93
N GLU A 61 -13.74 -15.62 4.60
CA GLU A 61 -15.17 -15.69 4.33
C GLU A 61 -15.45 -16.61 3.14
N VAL A 62 -16.28 -17.62 3.38
CA VAL A 62 -16.86 -18.44 2.31
C VAL A 62 -18.32 -18.05 2.22
N ARG A 63 -18.73 -17.52 1.07
CA ARG A 63 -20.16 -17.34 0.79
C ARG A 63 -20.82 -18.71 0.60
N PRO A 64 -22.01 -18.93 1.18
CA PRO A 64 -22.77 -20.16 0.99
C PRO A 64 -23.22 -20.35 -0.46
#